data_AF-A0A8T2LNE3-F1
#
_entry.id   AF-A0A8T2LNE3-F1
#
_cell.length_a   1.000
_cell.length_b   1.000
_cell.length_c   1.000
_cell.angle_alpha   90.00
_cell.angle_beta   90.00
_cell.angle_gamma   90.00
#
_symmetry.space_group_name_H-M   'P 1'
#
loop_
_entity.id
_entity.type
_entity.pdbx_description
1 polymer ?
#
loop_
_entity_poly.entity_id
_entity_poly.type
_entity_poly.pdbx_seq_one_letter_code
_entity_poly.pdbx_strand_id
1 'polypeptide(L)' 'METGEANVQYNRWNDDNINLNVEDSRTSLNGMYNKLCTGQLGIAVRVAGSLAVMAAMYILGYITGYYVHKC' A
#
# COMPACT_ATOMS: atom_id res chain seq x y z
N MET A 1 -63.03 16.10 -22.02
CA MET A 1 -62.49 14.75 -21.86
C MET A 1 -61.13 14.92 -21.20
N GLU A 2 -61.04 14.63 -19.91
CA GLU A 2 -59.80 14.78 -19.13
C GLU A 2 -58.98 13.50 -19.31
N THR A 3 -57.88 13.60 -20.04
CA THR A 3 -56.95 12.49 -20.24
C THR A 3 -56.07 12.38 -19.01
N GLY A 4 -56.40 11.44 -18.12
CA GLY A 4 -55.59 11.06 -16.97
C GLY A 4 -54.25 10.51 -17.44
N GLU A 5 -53.22 11.34 -17.36
CA GLU A 5 -51.85 10.95 -17.67
C GLU A 5 -51.32 10.10 -16.51
N ALA A 6 -51.37 8.77 -16.67
CA ALA A 6 -50.63 7.86 -15.83
C ALA A 6 -49.13 8.12 -16.04
N ASN A 7 -48.58 9.06 -15.27
CA ASN A 7 -47.18 9.42 -15.29
C ASN A 7 -46.36 8.30 -14.62
N VAL A 8 -46.02 7.29 -15.41
CA VAL A 8 -45.02 6.30 -15.03
C VAL A 8 -43.66 7.01 -15.05
N GLN A 9 -43.26 7.56 -13.91
CA GLN A 9 -41.93 8.11 -13.73
C GLN A 9 -40.92 6.96 -13.79
N TYR A 10 -40.28 6.83 -14.94
CA TYR A 10 -39.03 6.08 -15.02
C TYR A 10 -38.00 6.86 -14.21
N ASN A 11 -37.46 6.24 -13.16
CA ASN A 11 -36.30 6.77 -12.47
C ASN A 11 -35.17 6.89 -13.50
N ARG A 12 -34.97 8.11 -14.00
CA ARG A 12 -33.85 8.43 -14.87
C ARG A 12 -32.59 8.10 -14.09
N TRP A 13 -31.70 7.34 -14.71
CA TRP A 13 -30.38 7.05 -14.16
C TRP A 13 -29.73 8.37 -13.73
N ASN A 14 -29.52 8.51 -12.42
CA ASN A 14 -28.99 9.71 -11.80
C ASN A 14 -27.60 9.38 -11.28
N ASP A 15 -26.57 9.79 -12.02
CA ASP A 15 -25.18 9.55 -11.64
C ASP A 15 -24.84 10.09 -10.24
N ASP A 16 -25.54 11.14 -9.78
CA ASP A 16 -25.33 11.69 -8.43
C ASP A 16 -25.87 10.80 -7.29
N ASN A 17 -26.64 9.74 -7.60
CA ASN A 17 -27.15 8.78 -6.60
C ASN A 17 -26.22 7.55 -6.45
N ILE A 18 -25.24 7.39 -7.36
CA ILE A 18 -24.32 6.26 -7.38
C ILE A 18 -23.20 6.56 -6.38
N ASN A 19 -23.52 6.47 -5.09
CA ASN A 19 -22.50 6.45 -4.05
C ASN A 19 -21.88 5.05 -4.00
N LEU A 20 -20.93 4.78 -4.90
CA LEU A 20 -20.03 3.64 -4.79
C LEU A 20 -19.03 3.93 -3.67
N ASN A 21 -19.48 3.77 -2.43
CA ASN A 21 -18.61 3.75 -1.25
C ASN A 21 -17.72 2.50 -1.28
N VAL A 22 -16.73 2.48 -2.17
CA VAL A 22 -15.74 1.39 -2.31
C VAL A 22 -14.33 1.98 -2.30
N GLU A 23 -14.09 3.12 -1.64
CA GLU A 23 -12.76 3.77 -1.74
C GLU A 23 -12.12 4.32 -0.48
N ASP A 24 -12.69 4.25 0.72
CA ASP A 24 -12.03 4.90 1.86
C ASP A 24 -10.90 4.07 2.52
N SER A 25 -10.89 2.74 2.39
CA SER A 25 -9.85 1.93 3.03
C SER A 25 -8.62 1.65 2.15
N ARG A 26 -8.75 1.73 0.83
CA ARG A 26 -7.65 1.40 -0.11
C ARG A 26 -6.80 2.60 -0.51
N THR A 27 -7.40 3.78 -0.65
CA THR A 27 -6.69 5.02 -1.04
C THR A 27 -5.77 5.53 0.07
N SER A 28 -6.21 5.45 1.33
CA SER A 28 -5.43 5.88 2.50
C SER A 28 -4.16 5.03 2.70
N LEU A 29 -4.28 3.70 2.66
CA LEU A 29 -3.12 2.81 2.80
C LEU A 29 -2.13 2.96 1.66
N ASN A 30 -2.60 3.10 0.42
CA ASN A 30 -1.73 3.25 -0.74
C ASN A 30 -1.02 4.62 -0.76
N GLY A 31 -1.71 5.67 -0.33
CA GLY A 31 -1.13 7.01 -0.13
C GLY A 31 -0.08 7.03 0.98
N MET A 32 -0.35 6.36 2.11
CA MET A 32 0.63 6.20 3.20
C MET A 32 1.84 5.38 2.76
N TYR A 33 1.63 4.28 2.04
CA TYR A 33 2.71 3.41 1.56
C TYR A 33 3.63 4.16 0.58
N ASN A 34 3.06 4.89 -0.39
CA ASN A 34 3.86 5.72 -1.29
C ASN A 34 4.60 6.86 -0.56
N LYS A 35 3.99 7.48 0.45
CA LYS A 35 4.65 8.55 1.21
C LYS A 35 5.78 8.03 2.09
N LEU A 36 5.64 6.82 2.63
CA LEU A 36 6.66 6.15 3.45
C LEU A 36 7.78 5.52 2.61
N CYS A 37 7.48 4.93 1.46
CA CYS A 37 8.45 4.23 0.61
C CYS A 37 9.14 5.12 -0.45
N THR A 38 8.53 6.24 -0.84
CA THR A 38 9.05 7.13 -1.90
C THR A 38 9.65 8.42 -1.32
N GLY A 39 9.41 8.73 -0.04
CA GLY A 39 9.99 9.87 0.67
C GLY A 39 11.34 9.58 1.36
N GLN A 40 11.81 10.52 2.18
CA GLN A 40 13.06 10.42 2.96
C GLN A 40 13.11 9.18 3.87
N LEU A 41 11.94 8.67 4.31
CA LEU A 41 11.81 7.41 5.03
C LEU A 41 12.19 6.19 4.18
N GLY A 42 11.87 6.18 2.88
CA GLY A 42 12.25 5.09 1.98
C GLY A 42 13.76 4.99 1.80
N ILE A 43 14.44 6.14 1.73
CA ILE A 43 15.92 6.21 1.70
C ILE A 43 16.48 5.68 3.02
N ALA A 44 15.95 6.14 4.15
CA ALA A 44 16.39 5.68 5.47
C ALA A 44 16.22 4.17 5.64
N VAL A 45 15.09 3.61 5.21
CA VAL A 45 14.82 2.16 5.25
C VAL A 45 15.78 1.38 4.36
N ARG A 46 16.08 1.88 3.15
CA ARG A 46 17.07 1.25 2.26
C ARG A 46 18.47 1.24 2.89
N VAL A 47 18.90 2.36 3.46
CA VAL A 47 20.21 2.45 4.13
C VAL A 47 20.26 1.53 5.34
N ALA A 48 19.26 1.57 6.21
CA ALA A 48 19.18 0.70 7.39
C ALA A 48 19.18 -0.79 6.99
N GLY A 49 18.40 -1.16 5.97
CA GLY A 49 18.37 -2.51 5.43
C GLY A 49 19.73 -2.96 4.88
N SER A 50 20.41 -2.08 4.12
CA SER A 50 21.74 -2.39 3.59
C SER A 50 22.77 -2.59 4.70
N LEU A 51 22.74 -1.77 5.75
CA LEU A 51 23.62 -1.90 6.91
C LEU A 51 23.36 -3.21 7.67
N ALA A 52 22.09 -3.58 7.84
CA ALA A 52 21.71 -4.83 8.49
C ALA A 52 22.22 -6.06 7.74
N VAL A 53 22.09 -6.09 6.41
CA VAL A 53 22.62 -7.19 5.57
C VAL A 53 24.14 -7.26 5.68
N MET A 54 24.83 -6.12 5.65
CA MET A 54 26.28 -6.06 5.74
C MET A 54 26.78 -6.58 7.10
N ALA A 55 26.12 -6.19 8.20
CA ALA A 55 26.39 -6.71 9.52
C ALA A 55 26.14 -8.23 9.63
N ALA A 56 25.04 -8.73 9.05
CA ALA A 56 24.74 -10.16 9.04
C ALA A 56 25.84 -10.96 8.32
N MET A 57 26.28 -10.50 7.15
CA MET A 57 27.37 -11.14 6.41
C MET A 57 28.69 -11.14 7.18
N TYR A 58 29.01 -10.05 7.88
CA TYR A 58 30.18 -9.98 8.74
C TYR A 58 30.13 -11.02 9.88
N ILE A 59 28.98 -11.12 10.56
CA ILE A 59 28.77 -12.09 11.64
C ILE A 59 28.91 -13.52 11.11
N LEU A 60 28.28 -13.84 9.98
CA LEU A 60 28.40 -15.16 9.35
C LEU A 60 29.85 -15.48 9.00
N GLY A 61 30.58 -14.56 8.37
CA GLY A 61 31.98 -14.74 8.05
C GLY A 61 32.86 -14.95 9.29
N TYR A 62 32.62 -14.19 10.36
CA TYR A 62 33.32 -14.36 11.63
C TYR A 62 33.08 -15.75 12.23
N ILE A 63 31.81 -16.19 12.25
CA ILE A 63 31.44 -17.51 12.75
C ILE A 63 32.09 -18.61 11.91
N THR A 64 31.95 -18.56 10.57
CA THR A 64 32.54 -19.55 9.68
C THR A 64 34.05 -19.59 9.80
N GLY A 65 34.72 -18.44 9.84
CA GLY A 65 36.16 -18.36 10.04
C GLY A 65 36.59 -18.96 11.38
N TYR A 66 35.88 -18.64 12.45
CA TYR A 66 36.14 -19.20 13.78
C TYR A 66 36.01 -20.71 13.81
N TYR A 67 34.97 -21.27 13.18
CA TYR A 67 34.77 -22.73 13.11
C TYR A 67 35.81 -23.41 12.22
N VAL A 68 36.20 -22.80 11.10
CA VAL A 68 37.24 -23.35 10.20
C VAL A 68 38.62 -23.32 10.85
N HIS A 69 38.97 -22.27 11.59
CA HIS A 69 40.26 -22.17 12.30
C HIS A 69 40.32 -22.99 13.59
N LYS A 70 39.17 -23.40 14.14
CA LYS A 70 39.10 -24.29 15.31
C LYS A 70 39.16 -25.78 14.95
N CYS A 71 39.04 -26.13 13.66
CA CYS A 71 39.37 -27.47 13.16
C CYS A 71 40.86 -27.56 12.84
#